data_AF-A0A1Y3P3R5-F1
#
_entry.id   AF-A0A1Y3P3R5-F1
#
_cell.length_a   1.000
_cell.length_b   1.000
_cell.length_c   1.000
_cell.angle_alpha   90.00
_cell.angle_beta   90.00
_cell.angle_gamma   90.00
#
_symmetry.space_group_name_H-M   'P 1'
#
loop_
_entity.id
_entity.type
_entity.pdbx_description
1 polymer ?
#
loop_
_entity_poly.entity_id
_entity_poly.type
_entity_poly.pdbx_seq_one_letter_code
_entity_poly.pdbx_strand_id
1 'polypeptide(L)'
;MDEIQRLGELLTANQRHEEHKHQQFHTGLGQWQASILKLYEQIEIWLKPLTASGQIAVEYEPHLAQSKGYPDENSPFRTQRMTLTIAGRQVALIPDAMGPKGSVSISATGLSLHAQEQVSLSCVDATQGVQWMEKKRIGVKESEAVPFTADHFARQLQALVPGSPV
;
A
#
# COMPACT_ATOMS: atom_id res chain seq x y z
N MET A 1 40.69 9.03 31.56
CA MET A 1 39.55 8.23 31.07
C MET A 1 40.16 7.20 30.14
N ASP A 2 40.04 5.91 30.49
CA ASP A 2 40.66 4.80 29.77
C ASP A 2 39.94 4.59 28.43
N GLU A 3 40.69 4.39 27.34
CA GLU A 3 40.14 4.16 26.01
C GLU A 3 39.31 2.87 25.95
N ILE A 4 39.65 1.87 26.76
CA ILE A 4 38.88 0.63 26.89
C ILE A 4 37.51 0.89 27.53
N GLN A 5 37.45 1.76 28.53
CA GLN A 5 36.19 2.14 29.18
C GLN A 5 35.28 2.89 28.20
N ARG A 6 35.85 3.81 27.40
CA ARG A 6 35.11 4.54 26.35
C ARG A 6 34.58 3.60 25.26
N LEU A 7 35.35 2.59 24.86
CA LEU A 7 34.90 1.57 23.91
C LEU A 7 33.72 0.77 24.48
N GLY A 8 33.77 0.37 25.75
CA GLY A 8 32.67 -0.34 26.42
C GLY A 8 31.37 0.46 26.46
N GLU A 9 31.47 1.77 26.72
CA GLU A 9 30.32 2.69 26.67
C GLU A 9 29.73 2.80 25.25
N LEU A 10 30.59 2.92 24.23
CA LEU A 10 30.16 2.99 22.83
C LEU A 10 29.49 1.71 22.35
N LEU A 11 30.03 0.53 22.69
CA LEU A 11 29.45 -0.76 22.33
C LEU A 11 28.08 -0.96 22.98
N THR A 12 27.95 -0.60 24.26
CA THR A 12 26.66 -0.66 24.98
C THR A 12 25.63 0.29 24.36
N ALA A 13 26.03 1.51 24.02
CA ALA A 13 25.15 2.47 23.34
C ALA A 13 24.71 1.96 21.96
N ASN A 14 25.64 1.36 21.20
CA ASN A 14 25.35 0.78 19.89
C ASN A 14 24.35 -0.39 20.00
N GLN A 15 24.55 -1.31 20.95
CA GLN A 15 23.64 -2.43 21.15
C GLN A 15 22.20 -1.95 21.44
N ARG A 16 22.03 -1.00 22.37
CA ARG A 16 20.71 -0.41 22.66
C ARG A 16 20.10 0.24 21.42
N HIS A 17 20.90 0.94 20.64
CA HIS A 17 20.44 1.59 19.41
C HIS A 17 19.96 0.57 18.37
N GLU A 18 20.67 -0.54 18.19
CA GLU A 18 20.25 -1.62 17.31
C GLU A 18 18.98 -2.31 17.83
N GLU A 19 18.86 -2.59 19.12
CA GLU A 19 17.63 -3.14 19.72
C GLU A 19 16.42 -2.22 19.49
N HIS A 20 16.58 -0.92 19.69
CA HIS A 20 15.53 0.07 19.42
C HIS A 20 15.13 0.12 17.94
N LYS A 21 16.10 0.05 17.01
CA LYS A 21 15.80 -0.02 15.57
C LYS A 21 15.00 -1.27 15.21
N HIS A 22 15.38 -2.44 15.74
CA HIS A 22 14.66 -3.68 15.49
C HIS A 22 13.21 -3.58 15.99
N GLN A 23 13.00 -3.08 17.19
CA GLN A 23 11.64 -2.89 17.73
C GLN A 23 10.82 -1.92 16.89
N GLN A 24 11.38 -0.78 16.49
CA GLN A 24 10.70 0.18 15.63
C GLN A 24 10.34 -0.42 14.27
N PHE A 25 11.23 -1.22 13.69
CA PHE A 25 10.98 -1.91 12.44
C PHE A 25 9.82 -2.90 12.56
N HIS A 26 9.80 -3.73 13.60
CA HIS A 26 8.72 -4.71 13.80
C HIS A 26 7.36 -4.04 14.06
N THR A 27 7.33 -2.98 14.87
CA THR A 27 6.11 -2.18 15.08
C THR A 27 5.63 -1.55 13.77
N GLY A 28 6.56 -0.97 13.00
CA GLY A 28 6.26 -0.38 11.69
C GLY A 28 5.73 -1.41 10.70
N LEU A 29 6.30 -2.62 10.66
CA LEU A 29 5.85 -3.72 9.81
C LEU A 29 4.42 -4.14 10.15
N GLY A 30 4.09 -4.27 11.43
CA GLY A 30 2.73 -4.57 11.88
C GLY A 30 1.73 -3.50 11.46
N GLN A 31 2.08 -2.22 11.64
CA GLN A 31 1.25 -1.10 11.22
C GLN A 31 1.08 -1.04 9.69
N TRP A 32 2.15 -1.30 8.93
CA TRP A 32 2.13 -1.35 7.47
C TRP A 32 1.13 -2.39 6.98
N GLN A 33 1.19 -3.62 7.51
CA GLN A 33 0.26 -4.69 7.13
C GLN A 33 -1.18 -4.35 7.55
N ALA A 34 -1.37 -3.89 8.78
CA ALA A 34 -2.70 -3.54 9.29
C ALA A 34 -3.37 -2.42 8.48
N SER A 35 -2.61 -1.40 8.06
CA SER A 35 -3.13 -0.33 7.20
C SER A 35 -3.62 -0.85 5.85
N ILE A 36 -2.90 -1.79 5.22
CA ILE A 36 -3.30 -2.40 3.94
C ILE A 36 -4.59 -3.20 4.11
N LEU A 37 -4.65 -4.08 5.11
CA LEU A 37 -5.83 -4.92 5.36
C LEU A 37 -7.06 -4.06 5.66
N LYS A 38 -6.89 -2.98 6.44
CA LYS A 38 -7.97 -2.04 6.73
C LYS A 38 -8.51 -1.34 5.48
N LEU A 39 -7.64 -0.99 4.53
CA LEU A 39 -8.09 -0.46 3.24
C LEU A 39 -8.89 -1.50 2.44
N TYR A 40 -8.41 -2.74 2.41
CA TYR A 40 -9.10 -3.83 1.72
C TYR A 40 -10.49 -4.10 2.31
N GLU A 41 -10.61 -4.16 3.63
CA GLU A 41 -11.90 -4.23 4.32
C GLU A 41 -12.82 -3.05 3.94
N GLN A 42 -12.27 -1.84 3.88
CA GLN A 42 -13.02 -0.65 3.50
C GLN A 42 -13.52 -0.72 2.04
N ILE A 43 -12.70 -1.20 1.12
CA ILE A 43 -13.06 -1.40 -0.28
C ILE A 43 -14.15 -2.47 -0.41
N GLU A 44 -14.04 -3.60 0.31
CA GLU A 44 -15.08 -4.63 0.32
C GLU A 44 -16.42 -4.08 0.81
N ILE A 45 -16.43 -3.26 1.86
CA ILE A 45 -17.64 -2.59 2.35
C ILE A 45 -18.25 -1.71 1.25
N TRP A 46 -17.42 -0.91 0.55
CA TRP A 46 -17.90 -0.06 -0.54
C TRP A 46 -18.48 -0.87 -1.71
N LEU A 47 -17.86 -1.99 -2.06
CA LEU A 47 -18.25 -2.82 -3.20
C LEU A 47 -19.30 -3.88 -2.87
N LYS A 48 -19.68 -4.04 -1.60
CA LYS A 48 -20.61 -5.08 -1.14
C LYS A 48 -21.88 -5.24 -1.99
N PRO A 49 -22.57 -4.16 -2.43
CA PRO A 49 -23.76 -4.31 -3.27
C PRO A 49 -23.46 -4.96 -4.63
N LEU A 50 -22.27 -4.67 -5.20
CA LEU A 50 -21.84 -5.15 -6.51
C LEU A 50 -21.24 -6.56 -6.45
N THR A 51 -20.61 -6.91 -5.33
CA THR A 51 -20.13 -8.28 -5.11
C THR A 51 -21.30 -9.22 -4.80
N ALA A 52 -22.28 -8.77 -4.02
CA ALA A 52 -23.48 -9.55 -3.72
C ALA A 52 -24.36 -9.83 -4.96
N SER A 53 -24.36 -8.92 -5.94
CA SER A 53 -25.06 -9.11 -7.22
C SER A 53 -24.23 -9.89 -8.26
N GLY A 54 -22.99 -10.26 -7.94
CA GLY A 54 -22.07 -10.95 -8.86
C GLY A 54 -21.54 -10.07 -10.00
N GLN A 55 -21.70 -8.74 -9.90
CA GLN A 55 -21.20 -7.79 -10.90
C GLN A 55 -19.70 -7.53 -10.77
N ILE A 56 -19.16 -7.68 -9.57
CA ILE A 56 -17.73 -7.61 -9.28
C ILE A 56 -17.30 -8.88 -8.53
N ALA A 57 -16.20 -9.49 -8.97
CA ALA A 57 -15.51 -10.51 -8.20
C ALA A 57 -14.29 -9.90 -7.50
N VAL A 58 -14.06 -10.30 -6.25
CA VAL A 58 -12.90 -9.90 -5.43
C VAL A 58 -12.07 -11.15 -5.15
N GLU A 59 -10.78 -11.09 -5.44
CA GLU A 59 -9.84 -12.18 -5.22
C GLU A 59 -8.64 -11.69 -4.43
N TYR A 60 -8.11 -12.56 -3.57
CA TYR A 60 -6.92 -12.31 -2.77
C TYR A 60 -5.85 -13.33 -3.08
N GLU A 61 -4.65 -12.85 -3.35
CA GLU A 61 -3.49 -13.70 -3.63
C GLU A 61 -2.33 -13.33 -2.70
N PRO A 62 -1.57 -14.30 -2.18
CA PRO A 62 -0.36 -14.02 -1.41
C PRO A 62 0.59 -13.12 -2.19
N HIS A 63 1.09 -12.07 -1.54
CA HIS A 63 1.99 -11.09 -2.13
C HIS A 63 3.21 -10.87 -1.24
N LEU A 64 4.39 -10.89 -1.85
CA LEU A 64 5.66 -10.59 -1.20
C LEU A 64 6.19 -9.27 -1.80
N ALA A 65 6.05 -8.20 -1.04
CA ALA A 65 6.55 -6.90 -1.45
C ALA A 65 8.09 -6.86 -1.34
N GLN A 66 8.77 -6.36 -2.37
CA GLN A 66 10.23 -6.29 -2.42
C GLN A 66 10.70 -4.84 -2.42
N SER A 67 11.90 -4.60 -1.89
CA SER A 67 12.57 -3.29 -1.95
C SER A 67 14.06 -3.47 -2.17
N LYS A 68 14.78 -2.38 -2.43
CA LYS A 68 16.25 -2.42 -2.56
C LYS A 68 16.96 -3.01 -1.33
N GLY A 69 16.36 -2.89 -0.14
CA GLY A 69 16.90 -3.47 1.10
C GLY A 69 16.53 -4.94 1.30
N TYR A 70 15.50 -5.44 0.60
CA TYR A 70 14.99 -6.80 0.69
C TYR A 70 14.59 -7.30 -0.72
N PRO A 71 15.56 -7.64 -1.58
CA PRO A 71 15.34 -7.86 -3.01
C PRO A 71 14.85 -9.28 -3.38
N ASP A 72 14.63 -10.16 -2.40
CA ASP A 72 14.39 -11.59 -2.64
C ASP A 72 13.27 -12.18 -1.75
N GLU A 73 13.24 -13.51 -1.64
CA GLU A 73 12.25 -14.29 -0.88
C GLU A 73 12.29 -14.07 0.64
N ASN A 74 13.36 -13.44 1.15
CA ASN A 74 13.52 -13.12 2.56
C ASN A 74 12.85 -11.80 2.97
N SER A 75 12.10 -11.18 2.06
CA SER A 75 11.40 -9.96 2.40
C SER A 75 10.43 -10.17 3.58
N PRO A 76 10.49 -9.30 4.60
CA PRO A 76 9.55 -9.34 5.72
C PRO A 76 8.16 -8.80 5.32
N PHE A 77 8.02 -8.18 4.14
CA PHE A 77 6.79 -7.53 3.68
C PHE A 77 5.84 -8.53 3.03
N ARG A 78 5.28 -9.41 3.85
CA ARG A 78 4.30 -10.42 3.44
C ARG A 78 2.88 -9.90 3.65
N THR A 79 2.08 -9.94 2.59
CA THR A 79 0.69 -9.47 2.60
C THR A 79 -0.09 -10.17 1.49
N GLN A 80 -1.16 -9.55 1.02
CA GLN A 80 -1.97 -10.02 -0.10
C GLN A 80 -2.12 -8.92 -1.15
N ARG A 81 -2.27 -9.34 -2.41
CA ARG A 81 -2.77 -8.53 -3.51
C ARG A 81 -4.28 -8.70 -3.56
N MET A 82 -5.02 -7.60 -3.68
CA MET A 82 -6.45 -7.61 -4.00
C MET A 82 -6.63 -7.41 -5.50
N THR A 83 -7.36 -8.31 -6.15
CA THR A 83 -7.74 -8.22 -7.56
C THR A 83 -9.26 -8.12 -7.67
N LEU A 84 -9.74 -7.12 -8.40
CA LEU A 84 -11.15 -6.93 -8.71
C LEU A 84 -11.40 -7.23 -10.18
N THR A 85 -12.44 -8.00 -10.48
CA THR A 85 -12.90 -8.21 -11.86
C THR A 85 -14.20 -7.49 -12.08
N ILE A 86 -14.22 -6.51 -13.00
CA ILE A 86 -15.40 -5.72 -13.37
C ILE A 86 -15.53 -5.66 -14.90
N ALA A 87 -16.69 -6.03 -15.43
CA ALA A 87 -16.96 -6.02 -16.88
C ALA A 87 -15.86 -6.70 -17.74
N GLY A 88 -15.29 -7.81 -17.24
CA GLY A 88 -14.21 -8.55 -17.91
C GLY A 88 -12.82 -7.92 -17.80
N ARG A 89 -12.65 -6.85 -17.01
CA ARG A 89 -11.38 -6.17 -16.76
C ARG A 89 -10.91 -6.42 -15.33
N GLN A 90 -9.59 -6.53 -15.17
CA GLN A 90 -8.96 -6.69 -13.87
C GLN A 90 -8.36 -5.37 -13.38
N VAL A 91 -8.65 -5.07 -12.13
CA VAL A 91 -8.00 -4.00 -11.35
C VAL A 91 -7.25 -4.67 -10.22
N ALA A 92 -5.94 -4.46 -10.13
CA ALA A 92 -5.13 -5.05 -9.06
C ALA A 92 -4.51 -3.98 -8.18
N LEU A 93 -4.69 -4.13 -6.87
CA LEU A 93 -4.09 -3.34 -5.81
C LEU A 93 -2.94 -4.13 -5.22
N ILE A 94 -1.72 -3.69 -5.49
CA ILE A 94 -0.48 -4.40 -5.19
C ILE A 94 0.29 -3.60 -4.14
N PRO A 95 0.38 -4.06 -2.89
CA PRO A 95 1.11 -3.36 -1.85
C PRO A 95 2.61 -3.25 -2.16
N ASP A 96 3.19 -2.10 -1.86
CA ASP A 96 4.64 -1.90 -1.94
C ASP A 96 5.28 -2.22 -0.58
N ALA A 97 6.59 -2.50 -0.59
CA ALA A 97 7.37 -2.65 0.63
C ALA A 97 7.33 -1.35 1.45
N MET A 98 7.34 -1.48 2.78
CA MET A 98 7.29 -0.34 3.69
C MET A 98 8.38 0.68 3.33
N GLY A 99 7.95 1.90 3.06
CA GLY A 99 8.84 2.98 2.66
C GLY A 99 9.53 3.65 3.84
N PRO A 100 10.30 4.72 3.58
CA PRO A 100 10.96 5.49 4.63
C PRO A 100 9.97 5.93 5.72
N LYS A 101 10.43 5.93 6.98
CA LYS A 101 9.63 6.31 8.16
C LYS A 101 8.34 5.50 8.35
N GLY A 102 8.26 4.29 7.80
CA GLY A 102 7.07 3.44 7.94
C GLY A 102 5.94 3.80 6.98
N SER A 103 6.22 4.52 5.89
CA SER A 103 5.21 4.88 4.90
C SER A 103 4.62 3.64 4.24
N VAL A 104 3.31 3.70 3.99
CA VAL A 104 2.53 2.62 3.38
C VAL A 104 2.01 3.09 2.03
N SER A 105 2.28 2.31 0.98
CA SER A 105 1.78 2.58 -0.36
C SER A 105 1.29 1.31 -1.05
N ILE A 106 0.40 1.50 -2.01
CA ILE A 106 -0.15 0.46 -2.88
C ILE A 106 -0.10 0.97 -4.31
N SER A 107 0.49 0.19 -5.19
CA SER A 107 0.43 0.39 -6.63
C SER A 107 -0.88 -0.18 -7.17
N ALA A 108 -1.65 0.61 -7.90
CA ALA A 108 -2.90 0.19 -8.51
C ALA A 108 -2.76 0.10 -10.03
N THR A 109 -3.13 -1.04 -10.59
CA THR A 109 -3.10 -1.31 -12.04
C THR A 109 -4.51 -1.58 -12.54
N GLY A 110 -4.79 -1.25 -13.81
CA GLY A 110 -6.11 -1.44 -14.41
C GLY A 110 -7.17 -0.39 -14.04
N LEU A 111 -6.88 0.54 -13.12
CA LEU A 111 -7.77 1.67 -12.78
C LEU A 111 -7.83 2.78 -13.84
N SER A 112 -6.92 2.75 -14.81
CA SER A 112 -6.88 3.71 -15.91
C SER A 112 -7.13 3.03 -17.25
N LEU A 113 -7.84 3.74 -18.13
CA LEU A 113 -7.95 3.39 -19.54
C LEU A 113 -6.64 3.65 -20.30
N HIS A 114 -5.76 4.49 -19.75
CA HIS A 114 -4.49 4.83 -20.35
C HIS A 114 -3.40 3.91 -19.80
N ALA A 115 -2.91 2.99 -20.63
CA ALA A 115 -1.90 2.01 -20.23
C ALA A 115 -0.57 2.62 -19.70
N GLN A 116 -0.33 3.91 -19.93
CA GLN A 116 0.83 4.64 -19.43
C GLN A 116 0.61 5.33 -18.07
N GLU A 117 -0.62 5.34 -17.56
CA GLU A 117 -0.94 5.97 -16.28
C GLU A 117 -0.66 5.00 -15.13
N GLN A 118 0.20 5.42 -14.22
CA GLN A 118 0.47 4.73 -12.96
C GLN A 118 -0.38 5.36 -11.88
N VAL A 119 -1.11 4.52 -11.14
CA VAL A 119 -1.91 4.96 -9.99
C VAL A 119 -1.26 4.41 -8.72
N SER A 120 -1.05 5.26 -7.74
CA SER A 120 -0.49 4.89 -6.43
C SER A 120 -1.36 5.43 -5.32
N LEU A 121 -1.64 4.61 -4.31
CA LEU A 121 -2.30 5.01 -3.07
C LEU A 121 -1.25 5.13 -1.97
N SER A 122 -1.27 6.22 -1.21
CA SER A 122 -0.38 6.44 -0.07
C SER A 122 -1.18 6.76 1.19
N CYS A 123 -0.83 6.14 2.31
CA CYS A 123 -1.43 6.43 3.61
C CYS A 123 -0.74 7.65 4.24
N VAL A 124 -1.50 8.71 4.56
CA VAL A 124 -0.91 10.01 4.97
C VAL A 124 -0.94 10.24 6.48
N ASP A 125 -1.84 9.61 7.23
CA ASP A 125 -1.81 9.63 8.70
C ASP A 125 -2.51 8.40 9.28
N ALA A 126 -1.75 7.54 9.98
CA ALA A 126 -2.28 6.36 10.64
C ALA A 126 -2.92 6.68 12.01
N THR A 127 -2.68 7.89 12.57
CA THR A 127 -3.02 8.25 13.96
C THR A 127 -4.34 9.01 14.12
N GLN A 128 -4.82 9.74 13.10
CA GLN A 128 -6.11 10.46 13.14
C GLN A 128 -7.24 9.80 12.32
N GLY A 129 -6.97 8.64 11.73
CA GLY A 129 -7.87 7.96 10.80
C GLY A 129 -7.17 7.83 9.46
N VAL A 130 -6.84 6.59 9.11
CA VAL A 130 -6.08 6.19 7.92
C VAL A 130 -6.69 6.82 6.65
N GLN A 131 -6.19 8.00 6.27
CA GLN A 131 -6.59 8.64 5.03
C GLN A 131 -5.66 8.17 3.92
N TRP A 132 -6.24 7.50 2.93
CA TRP A 132 -5.56 7.12 1.71
C TRP A 132 -5.70 8.24 0.68
N MET A 133 -4.58 8.58 0.06
CA MET A 133 -4.51 9.54 -1.02
C MET A 133 -4.08 8.82 -2.28
N GLU A 134 -4.82 9.03 -3.37
CA GLU A 134 -4.44 8.59 -4.70
C GLU A 134 -3.59 9.65 -5.38
N LYS A 135 -2.53 9.21 -6.04
CA LYS A 135 -1.74 10.01 -6.96
C LYS A 135 -1.61 9.29 -8.28
N LYS A 136 -1.72 10.04 -9.38
CA LYS A 136 -1.53 9.53 -10.73
C LYS A 136 -0.26 10.08 -11.34
N ARG A 137 0.44 9.27 -12.12
CA ARG A 137 1.63 9.66 -12.87
C ARG A 137 1.51 9.22 -14.32
N ILE A 138 1.78 10.14 -15.24
CA ILE A 138 1.90 9.87 -16.68
C ILE A 138 3.27 10.37 -17.15
N GLY A 139 4.19 9.45 -17.40
CA GLY A 139 5.59 9.79 -17.67
C GLY A 139 6.21 10.54 -16.49
N VAL A 140 6.64 11.79 -16.71
CA VAL A 140 7.22 12.67 -15.68
C VAL A 140 6.19 13.58 -14.98
N LYS A 141 4.95 13.61 -15.46
CA LYS A 141 3.89 14.44 -14.88
C LYS A 141 3.19 13.68 -13.78
N GLU A 142 3.07 14.32 -12.62
CA GLU A 142 2.31 13.80 -11.48
C GLU A 142 1.12 14.69 -11.20
N SER A 143 -0.03 14.07 -10.91
CA SER A 143 -1.21 14.78 -10.45
C SER A 143 -1.03 15.24 -9.00
N GLU A 144 -1.87 16.18 -8.59
CA GLU A 144 -2.12 16.41 -7.17
C GLU A 144 -2.69 15.14 -6.53
N ALA A 145 -2.35 14.91 -5.26
CA ALA A 145 -2.87 13.79 -4.51
C ALA A 145 -4.32 14.07 -4.09
N VAL A 146 -5.23 13.15 -4.35
CA VAL A 146 -6.66 13.30 -4.04
C VAL A 146 -7.11 12.24 -3.03
N PRO A 147 -8.10 12.52 -2.17
CA PRO A 147 -8.61 11.52 -1.23
C PRO A 147 -9.19 10.29 -1.95
N PHE A 148 -8.74 9.10 -1.57
CA PHE A 148 -9.25 7.83 -2.06
C PHE A 148 -10.50 7.43 -1.26
N THR A 149 -11.67 7.87 -1.75
CA THR A 149 -12.98 7.63 -1.13
C THR A 149 -13.81 6.66 -1.95
N ALA A 150 -14.91 6.16 -1.36
CA ALA A 150 -15.88 5.30 -2.06
C ALA A 150 -16.36 5.92 -3.38
N ASP A 151 -16.75 7.20 -3.39
CA ASP A 151 -17.26 7.89 -4.57
C ASP A 151 -16.18 8.08 -5.64
N HIS A 152 -14.95 8.43 -5.23
CA HIS A 152 -13.83 8.55 -6.14
C HIS A 152 -13.54 7.22 -6.82
N PHE A 153 -13.47 6.16 -6.03
CA PHE A 153 -13.21 4.81 -6.51
C PHE A 153 -14.34 4.29 -7.43
N ALA A 154 -15.60 4.52 -7.05
CA ALA A 154 -16.74 4.14 -7.88
C ALA A 154 -16.72 4.83 -9.25
N ARG A 155 -16.37 6.12 -9.32
CA ARG A 155 -16.20 6.83 -10.59
C ARG A 155 -15.10 6.22 -11.46
N GLN A 156 -13.98 5.81 -10.85
CA GLN A 156 -12.91 5.15 -11.59
C GLN A 156 -13.38 3.79 -12.16
N LEU A 157 -14.08 2.98 -11.35
CA LEU A 157 -14.62 1.71 -11.81
C LEU A 157 -15.67 1.88 -12.91
N GLN A 158 -16.52 2.90 -12.82
CA GLN A 158 -17.50 3.22 -13.86
C GLN A 158 -16.83 3.55 -15.20
N ALA A 159 -15.69 4.24 -15.18
CA ALA A 159 -14.94 4.54 -16.39
C ALA A 159 -14.36 3.30 -17.09
N LEU A 160 -14.27 2.16 -16.39
CA LEU A 160 -13.82 0.90 -16.96
C LEU A 160 -14.92 0.13 -17.69
N VAL A 161 -16.20 0.46 -17.45
CA VAL A 161 -17.35 -0.20 -18.08
C VAL A 161 -17.51 0.29 -19.52
N PRO A 162 -17.52 -0.60 -20.53
CA PRO A 162 -17.72 -0.22 -21.92
C PRO A 162 -19.03 0.55 -22.14
N GLY A 163 -18.99 1.64 -22.91
CA GLY A 163 -20.18 2.46 -23.21
C GLY A 163 -20.61 3.40 -22.09
N SER A 164 -19.83 3.49 -21.00
CA SER A 164 -20.04 4.50 -19.97
C SER A 164 -19.84 5.92 -20.53
N PRO A 165 -20.78 6.85 -20.35
CA PRO A 165 -20.60 8.26 -20.70
C PRO A 165 -19.73 8.91 -19.63
N VAL A 166 -18.41 8.69 -19.71
CA VAL A 166 -17.42 9.35 -18.84
C VAL A 166 -17.26 10.80 -19.25
#